data_AF-A0A2N8SZH4-F1
#
_entry.id   AF-A0A2N8SZH4-F1
#
_cell.length_a   1.000
_cell.length_b   1.000
_cell.length_c   1.000
_cell.angle_alpha   90.00
_cell.angle_beta   90.00
_cell.angle_gamma   90.00
#
_symmetry.space_group_name_H-M   'P 1'
#
loop_
_entity.id
_entity.type
_entity.pdbx_description
1 polymer ?
#
loop_
_entity_poly.entity_id
_entity_poly.type
_entity_poly.pdbx_seq_one_letter_code
_entity_poly.pdbx_strand_id
1 'polypeptide(L)' 'MSDAMSYFAIAVAVMVIALDLLAIINVFKSDRTVGAKALWAIGIALFPVLGLVFWLIVGMRRRH' A
#
# COMPACT_ATOMS: atom_id res chain seq x y z
N MET A 1 18.37 10.70 19.86
CA MET A 1 16.97 10.31 19.56
C MET A 1 16.43 9.65 20.82
N SER A 2 15.24 10.01 21.30
CA SER A 2 14.66 9.37 22.49
C SER A 2 14.19 7.95 22.17
N ASP A 3 14.26 7.02 23.14
CA ASP A 3 13.81 5.64 22.96
C ASP A 3 12.35 5.57 22.46
N ALA A 4 11.51 6.47 22.97
CA ALA A 4 10.13 6.64 22.52
C ALA A 4 10.01 6.94 21.01
N MET A 5 10.91 7.78 20.46
CA MET A 5 10.91 8.11 19.03
C MET A 5 11.27 6.88 18.18
N SER A 6 12.21 6.06 18.65
CA SER A 6 12.60 4.82 17.99
C SER A 6 11.45 3.81 17.94
N TYR A 7 10.75 3.60 19.07
CA TYR A 7 9.58 2.71 19.11
C TYR A 7 8.43 3.20 18.23
N PHE A 8 8.19 4.52 18.21
CA PHE A 8 7.20 5.12 17.31
C PHE A 8 7.54 4.88 15.84
N ALA A 9 8.80 5.10 15.44
CA ALA A 9 9.25 4.88 14.07
C ALA A 9 9.10 3.41 13.64
N ILE A 10 9.40 2.45 14.54
CA ILE A 10 9.19 1.02 14.29
C ILE A 10 7.70 0.72 14.08
N ALA A 11 6.81 1.24 14.92
CA ALA A 11 5.37 1.03 14.79
C ALA A 11 4.84 1.57 13.45
N VAL A 12 5.29 2.75 13.03
CA VAL A 12 4.94 3.34 11.72
C VAL A 12 5.44 2.47 10.58
N ALA A 13 6.69 2.01 10.62
CA ALA A 13 7.26 1.15 9.59
C ALA A 13 6.46 -0.16 9.41
N VAL A 14 6.09 -0.80 10.53
CA VAL A 14 5.26 -2.02 10.51
C VAL A 14 3.89 -1.74 9.90
N MET A 15 3.27 -0.61 10.26
CA MET A 15 1.96 -0.23 9.72
C MET A 15 2.02 0.02 8.21
N VAL A 16 3.06 0.69 7.72
CA VAL A 16 3.27 0.92 6.27
C VAL A 16 3.38 -0.42 5.53
N ILE A 17 4.20 -1.35 6.04
CA ILE A 17 4.35 -2.68 5.44
C ILE A 17 3.03 -3.45 5.41
N ALA A 18 2.27 -3.42 6.52
CA ALA A 18 0.97 -4.10 6.58
C ALA A 18 -0.02 -3.53 5.56
N LEU A 19 -0.05 -2.20 5.42
CA LEU A 19 -0.89 -1.52 4.44
C LEU A 19 -0.47 -1.85 3.00
N ASP A 20 0.84 -1.89 2.69
CA ASP A 20 1.35 -2.26 1.37
C ASP A 20 0.89 -3.68 0.96
N LEU A 21 0.99 -4.64 1.89
CA LEU A 21 0.52 -6.00 1.66
C LEU A 21 -1.00 -6.06 1.39
N LEU A 22 -1.79 -5.32 2.17
CA LEU A 22 -3.24 -5.20 1.95
C LEU A 22 -3.55 -4.59 0.58
N ALA A 23 -2.77 -3.59 0.16
CA ALA A 23 -2.94 -2.95 -1.14
C ALA A 23 -2.69 -3.93 -2.28
N ILE A 24 -1.58 -4.68 -2.20
CA ILE A 24 -1.21 -5.71 -3.17
C ILE A 24 -2.30 -6.80 -3.26
N ILE A 25 -2.77 -7.33 -2.12
CA ILE A 25 -3.84 -8.34 -2.09
C ILE A 25 -5.10 -7.84 -2.79
N ASN A 26 -5.51 -6.59 -2.55
CA ASN A 26 -6.68 -6.02 -3.22
C ASN A 26 -6.47 -5.79 -4.73
N VAL A 27 -5.26 -5.44 -5.16
CA VAL A 27 -4.93 -5.36 -6.59
C VAL A 27 -5.11 -6.73 -7.25
N PHE A 28 -4.61 -7.79 -6.63
CA PHE A 28 -4.76 -9.16 -7.14
C PHE A 28 -6.21 -9.65 -7.14
N LYS A 29 -7.01 -9.29 -6.12
CA LYS A 29 -8.45 -9.59 -6.06
C LYS A 29 -9.30 -8.83 -7.07
N SER A 30 -8.83 -7.70 -7.60
CA SER A 30 -9.62 -6.92 -8.55
C SER A 30 -9.73 -7.61 -9.92
N ASP A 31 -10.88 -7.47 -10.59
CA ASP A 31 -11.09 -7.93 -11.99
C ASP A 31 -10.37 -7.05 -13.03
N ARG A 32 -9.26 -6.41 -12.64
CA ARG A 32 -8.43 -5.63 -13.56
C ARG A 32 -7.61 -6.58 -14.44
N THR A 33 -7.29 -6.12 -15.64
CA THR A 33 -6.40 -6.85 -16.56
C THR A 33 -5.03 -7.08 -15.92
N VAL A 34 -4.33 -8.12 -16.35
CA VAL A 34 -3.02 -8.50 -15.79
C VAL A 34 -2.00 -7.35 -15.88
N GLY A 35 -1.98 -6.61 -17.00
CA GLY A 35 -1.11 -5.44 -17.16
C GLY A 35 -1.39 -4.32 -16.16
N ALA A 36 -2.66 -4.08 -15.82
CA ALA A 36 -3.02 -3.11 -14.79
C ALA A 36 -2.59 -3.59 -13.40
N LYS A 37 -2.70 -4.89 -13.08
CA LYS A 37 -2.19 -5.44 -11.81
C LYS A 37 -0.68 -5.26 -11.68
N ALA A 38 0.07 -5.50 -12.76
CA ALA A 38 1.52 -5.33 -12.78
C ALA A 38 1.95 -3.86 -12.58
N LEU A 39 1.32 -2.91 -13.26
CA LEU A 39 1.60 -1.48 -13.07
C LEU A 39 1.33 -1.01 -11.63
N TRP A 40 0.24 -1.49 -11.03
CA TRP A 40 -0.09 -1.19 -9.64
C TRP A 40 0.91 -1.78 -8.65
N ALA A 41 1.31 -3.04 -8.83
CA ALA A 41 2.31 -3.68 -7.98
C ALA A 41 3.67 -2.99 -8.07
N ILE A 42 4.12 -2.63 -9.29
CA ILE A 42 5.37 -1.90 -9.53
C ILE A 42 5.32 -0.50 -8.89
N GLY A 43 4.21 0.22 -9.03
CA GLY A 43 4.03 1.54 -8.42
C GLY A 43 4.07 1.52 -6.90
N ILE A 44 3.44 0.52 -6.27
CA ILE A 44 3.50 0.31 -4.81
C ILE A 44 4.93 -0.06 -4.38
N ALA A 45 5.61 -0.95 -5.10
CA ALA A 45 6.96 -1.38 -4.75
C ALA A 45 8.02 -0.27 -4.88
N LEU A 46 7.92 0.60 -5.89
CA LEU A 46 8.85 1.72 -6.09
C LEU A 46 8.58 2.91 -5.16
N PHE A 47 7.31 3.15 -4.84
CA PHE A 47 6.89 4.28 -4.02
C PHE A 47 5.87 3.81 -2.96
N PRO A 48 6.31 3.16 -1.87
CA PRO A 48 5.39 2.54 -0.90
C PRO A 48 4.35 3.52 -0.37
N VAL A 49 4.77 4.73 -0.01
CA VAL A 49 3.85 5.77 0.50
C VAL A 49 2.91 6.30 -0.58
N LEU A 50 3.41 6.61 -1.79
CA LEU A 50 2.57 7.18 -2.86
C LEU A 50 1.65 6.12 -3.49
N GLY A 51 2.13 4.89 -3.64
CA GLY A 51 1.37 3.74 -4.10
C GLY A 51 0.24 3.40 -3.15
N LEU A 52 0.47 3.49 -1.84
CA LEU A 52 -0.58 3.36 -0.82
C LEU A 52 -1.62 4.46 -0.90
N VAL A 53 -1.21 5.72 -1.00
CA VAL A 53 -2.13 6.86 -1.11
C VAL A 53 -2.99 6.75 -2.37
N PHE A 54 -2.37 6.43 -3.51
CA PHE A 54 -3.10 6.25 -4.76
C PHE A 54 -4.06 5.05 -4.69
N TRP A 55 -3.64 3.94 -4.05
CA TRP A 55 -4.50 2.78 -3.82
C TRP A 55 -5.67 3.12 -2.90
N LEU A 56 -5.48 3.92 -1.86
CA LEU A 56 -6.58 4.33 -0.97
C LEU A 56 -7.63 5.14 -1.74
N ILE A 57 -7.20 6.11 -2.55
CA ILE A 57 -8.10 6.97 -3.33
C ILE A 57 -8.87 6.16 -4.38
N VAL A 58 -8.18 5.31 -5.14
CA VAL A 58 -8.79 4.55 -6.25
C VAL A 58 -9.50 3.28 -5.76
N GLY A 59 -8.97 2.64 -4.72
CA GLY A 59 -9.51 1.43 -4.11
C GLY A 59 -10.83 1.67 -3.39
N MET A 60 -11.01 2.83 -2.73
CA MET A 60 -12.30 3.18 -2.12
C MET A 60 -13.43 3.39 -3.14
N ARG A 61 -13.11 3.62 -4.42
CA ARG A 61 -14.12 3.82 -5.47
C ARG A 61 -14.82 2.52 -5.90
N ARG A 62 -14.37 1.34 -5.47
CA ARG A 62 -14.96 0.03 -5.84
C ARG A 62 -15.79 -0.63 -4.74
N ARG A 63 -16.09 0.07 -3.65
CA ARG A 63 -16.95 -0.43 -2.56
C ARG A 63 -18.42 0.00 -2.66
N HIS A 64 -18.87 0.48 -3.82
CA HIS A 64 -20.29 0.70 -4.13
C HIS A 64 -20.67 -0.09 -5.39
#